data_AF-A0AAW9SKL4-F1
#
_entry.id   AF-A0AAW9SKL4-F1
#
_cell.length_a   1.000
_cell.length_b   1.000
_cell.length_c   1.000
_cell.angle_alpha   90.00
_cell.angle_beta   90.00
_cell.angle_gamma   90.00
#
_symmetry.space_group_name_H-M   'P 1'
#
loop_
_entity.id
_entity.type
_entity.pdbx_description
1 polymer ?
#
loop_
_entity_poly.entity_id
_entity_poly.type
_entity_poly.pdbx_seq_one_letter_code
_entity_poly.pdbx_strand_id
1 'polypeptide(L)'
;MSLVVDLKARVFGEDDKAYRIFPGVRYRHYDIMSKLGVVFLDYPGLPLSSGGHYGRTDEVKEAIVRGERYADVAYRKSDRVAEMMADVASQDLSNTRWSRRREQALSWINGLYHEIAAGDLVVLPGPIGYRDDEARPTLVGEVISGTERWKEGPGAYANAGLLVRRVRWLAEIDERDLDHRTYRSLRTQNALISMRAELLRPVLGAAYQNVIVNGDFLARFQTTGAEFNARESYHFQAFVLAVVEAYSRRSEADVTRQLDDSIYAMAAVP
;
A
#
# COMPACT_ATOMS: atom_id res chain seq x y z
N MET A 1 -2.91 20.03 -31.35
CA MET A 1 -2.61 19.00 -30.34
C MET A 1 -2.44 19.71 -29.02
N SER A 2 -3.24 19.41 -27.99
CA SER A 2 -3.16 20.07 -26.67
C SER A 2 -2.40 19.19 -25.68
N LEU A 3 -1.32 19.72 -25.09
CA LEU A 3 -0.61 19.10 -23.97
C LEU A 3 -1.40 19.40 -22.69
N VAL A 4 -1.96 18.38 -22.04
CA VAL A 4 -2.58 18.51 -20.71
C VAL A 4 -1.53 18.13 -19.68
N VAL A 5 -1.09 19.09 -18.87
CA VAL A 5 -0.12 18.87 -17.78
C VAL A 5 -0.89 18.89 -16.46
N ASP A 6 -1.13 17.72 -15.87
CA ASP A 6 -1.67 17.62 -14.51
C ASP A 6 -0.51 17.75 -13.51
N LEU A 7 -0.43 18.90 -12.83
CA LEU A 7 0.61 19.21 -11.85
C LEU A 7 0.28 18.72 -10.43
N LYS A 8 -0.78 17.93 -10.22
CA LYS A 8 -1.12 17.42 -8.89
C LYS A 8 -0.04 16.47 -8.37
N ALA A 9 0.95 17.06 -7.72
CA ALA A 9 2.02 16.34 -7.06
C ALA A 9 1.52 15.85 -5.70
N ARG A 10 1.62 14.54 -5.48
CA ARG A 10 1.38 14.01 -4.14
C ARG A 10 2.60 14.29 -3.26
N VAL A 11 2.39 14.84 -2.08
CA VAL A 11 3.47 15.16 -1.14
C VAL A 11 3.57 14.05 -0.10
N PHE A 12 4.77 13.50 0.07
CA PHE A 12 5.15 12.61 1.13
C PHE A 12 6.24 13.28 1.98
N GLY A 13 5.91 13.59 3.24
CA GLY A 13 6.84 14.07 4.24
C GLY A 13 7.58 12.95 4.97
N GLU A 14 8.47 13.32 5.89
CA GLU A 14 9.33 12.38 6.61
C GLU A 14 8.57 11.43 7.54
N ASP A 15 7.38 11.88 7.98
CA ASP A 15 6.49 11.19 8.89
C ASP A 15 5.43 10.33 8.18
N ASP A 16 5.36 10.42 6.84
CA ASP A 16 4.38 9.64 6.08
C ASP A 16 4.72 8.15 6.13
N LYS A 17 3.66 7.37 6.33
CA LYS A 17 3.77 5.93 6.57
C LYS A 17 3.29 5.15 5.36
N ALA A 18 3.95 4.03 5.15
CA ALA A 18 3.44 2.94 4.35
C ALA A 18 3.27 1.69 5.23
N TYR A 19 2.31 0.86 4.87
CA TYR A 19 1.93 -0.29 5.67
C TYR A 19 2.10 -1.56 4.86
N ARG A 20 3.07 -2.38 5.23
CA ARG A 20 3.25 -3.68 4.60
C ARG A 20 2.32 -4.70 5.27
N ILE A 21 1.47 -5.35 4.48
CA ILE A 21 0.49 -6.35 4.88
C ILE A 21 0.92 -7.70 4.33
N PHE A 22 1.21 -8.67 5.19
CA PHE A 22 1.62 -10.00 4.73
C PHE A 22 0.39 -10.83 4.31
N PRO A 23 0.37 -11.44 3.11
CA PRO A 23 -0.80 -12.14 2.55
C PRO A 23 -1.05 -13.53 3.16
N GLY A 24 -0.94 -13.64 4.48
CA GLY A 24 -1.09 -14.89 5.23
C GLY A 24 0.08 -15.86 5.08
N VAL A 25 0.04 -16.93 5.86
CA VAL A 25 1.08 -17.97 5.85
C VAL A 25 1.20 -18.56 4.43
N ARG A 26 2.45 -18.66 3.94
CA ARG A 26 2.77 -19.11 2.58
C ARG A 26 2.05 -18.32 1.47
N TYR A 27 1.78 -17.03 1.71
CA TYR A 27 1.16 -16.14 0.73
C TYR A 27 -0.23 -16.57 0.23
N ARG A 28 -0.95 -17.39 1.02
CA ARG A 28 -2.22 -18.01 0.61
C ARG A 28 -3.33 -17.03 0.17
N HIS A 29 -3.27 -15.78 0.61
CA HIS A 29 -4.27 -14.77 0.29
C HIS A 29 -3.81 -13.78 -0.78
N TYR A 30 -2.59 -13.92 -1.30
CA TYR A 30 -1.98 -12.94 -2.21
C TYR A 30 -2.84 -12.73 -3.45
N ASP A 31 -3.19 -13.82 -4.15
CA ASP A 31 -3.95 -13.74 -5.41
C ASP A 31 -5.31 -13.07 -5.21
N ILE A 32 -5.95 -13.29 -4.06
CA ILE A 32 -7.26 -12.73 -3.75
C ILE A 32 -7.16 -11.25 -3.42
N MET A 33 -6.18 -10.86 -2.60
CA MET A 33 -5.93 -9.46 -2.26
C MET A 33 -5.53 -8.65 -3.51
N SER A 34 -4.63 -9.21 -4.32
CA SER A 34 -4.18 -8.64 -5.59
C SER A 34 -5.35 -8.45 -6.57
N LYS A 35 -6.03 -9.54 -6.96
CA LYS A 35 -7.03 -9.50 -8.03
C LYS A 35 -8.26 -8.67 -7.68
N LEU A 36 -8.66 -8.64 -6.41
CA LEU A 36 -9.89 -7.98 -5.99
C LEU A 36 -9.66 -6.59 -5.39
N GLY A 37 -8.41 -6.13 -5.30
CA GLY A 37 -8.11 -4.81 -4.75
C GLY A 37 -8.56 -4.68 -3.30
N VAL A 38 -8.28 -5.69 -2.48
CA VAL A 38 -8.64 -5.69 -1.05
C VAL A 38 -7.47 -6.16 -0.21
N VAL A 39 -7.42 -5.69 1.03
CA VAL A 39 -6.49 -6.21 2.05
C VAL A 39 -7.24 -6.48 3.33
N PHE A 40 -6.79 -7.50 4.06
CA PHE A 40 -7.40 -7.94 5.31
C PHE A 40 -6.39 -8.68 6.18
N LEU A 41 -6.71 -8.77 7.45
CA LEU A 41 -6.10 -9.72 8.38
C LEU A 41 -7.03 -10.92 8.51
N ASP A 42 -6.44 -12.10 8.59
CA ASP A 42 -7.17 -13.36 8.61
C ASP A 42 -7.75 -13.69 10.00
N TYR A 43 -8.72 -12.87 10.41
CA TYR A 43 -9.56 -13.07 11.59
C TYR A 43 -11.03 -13.07 11.16
N PRO A 44 -11.52 -14.16 10.53
CA PRO A 44 -12.94 -14.34 10.22
C PRO A 44 -13.85 -14.03 11.41
N GLY A 45 -15.04 -13.48 11.16
CA GLY A 45 -16.03 -13.22 12.20
C GLY A 45 -15.65 -12.14 13.24
N LEU A 46 -14.51 -11.44 13.08
CA LEU A 46 -14.15 -10.32 13.96
C LEU A 46 -15.25 -9.24 13.91
N PRO A 47 -15.86 -8.82 15.03
CA PRO A 47 -16.96 -7.84 15.02
C PRO A 47 -16.48 -6.52 14.44
N LEU A 48 -17.35 -5.76 13.77
CA LEU A 48 -17.00 -4.42 13.30
C LEU A 48 -17.10 -3.48 14.50
N SER A 49 -16.01 -2.81 14.87
CA SER A 49 -16.06 -1.82 15.96
C SER A 49 -16.86 -0.59 15.53
N SER A 50 -17.88 -0.24 16.33
CA SER A 50 -18.70 0.97 16.14
C SER A 50 -18.10 2.24 16.76
N GLY A 51 -17.02 2.13 17.54
CA GLY A 51 -16.57 3.18 18.46
C GLY A 51 -15.07 3.51 18.43
N GLY A 52 -14.35 3.14 17.37
CA GLY A 52 -12.90 3.34 17.28
C GLY A 52 -12.10 2.07 17.59
N HIS A 53 -10.90 2.21 18.15
CA HIS A 53 -9.97 1.10 18.37
C HIS A 53 -10.56 -0.04 19.22
N TYR A 54 -10.17 -1.28 18.91
CA TYR A 54 -10.43 -2.43 19.77
C TYR A 54 -9.60 -2.30 21.05
N GLY A 55 -10.29 -2.27 22.18
CA GLY A 55 -9.66 -2.26 23.50
C GLY A 55 -9.10 -3.63 23.89
N ARG A 56 -8.25 -3.64 24.92
CA ARG A 56 -7.74 -4.88 25.54
C ARG A 56 -8.79 -5.46 26.50
N THR A 57 -9.92 -5.93 25.96
CA THR A 57 -11.01 -6.53 26.75
C THR A 57 -11.10 -8.04 26.54
N ASP A 58 -11.85 -8.74 27.39
CA ASP A 58 -12.04 -10.18 27.26
C ASP A 58 -12.88 -10.53 26.02
N GLU A 59 -13.85 -9.70 25.64
CA GLU A 59 -14.65 -9.90 24.43
C GLU A 59 -13.81 -9.81 23.16
N VAL A 60 -12.89 -8.84 23.09
CA VAL A 60 -11.95 -8.68 21.96
C VAL A 60 -10.98 -9.86 21.91
N LYS A 61 -10.45 -10.28 23.07
CA LYS A 61 -9.58 -11.45 23.18
C LYS A 61 -10.27 -12.70 22.65
N GLU A 62 -11.50 -12.94 23.07
CA GLU A 62 -12.31 -14.06 22.59
C GLU A 62 -12.59 -13.96 21.10
N ALA A 63 -12.90 -12.77 20.58
CA ALA A 63 -13.12 -12.56 19.16
C ALA A 63 -11.87 -12.85 18.32
N ILE A 64 -10.68 -12.46 18.79
CA ILE A 64 -9.39 -12.80 18.15
C ILE A 64 -9.21 -14.32 18.13
N VAL A 65 -9.39 -14.99 19.27
CA VAL A 65 -9.21 -16.45 19.39
C VAL A 65 -10.21 -17.20 18.53
N ARG A 66 -11.46 -16.74 18.49
CA ARG A 66 -12.52 -17.30 17.64
C ARG A 66 -12.17 -17.12 16.16
N GLY A 67 -11.66 -15.95 15.77
CA GLY A 67 -11.16 -15.70 14.42
C GLY A 67 -10.01 -16.63 14.03
N GLU A 68 -9.04 -16.89 14.92
CA GLU A 68 -7.99 -17.87 14.67
C GLU A 68 -8.56 -19.27 14.40
N ARG A 69 -9.53 -19.72 15.21
CA ARG A 69 -10.17 -21.04 15.04
C ARG A 69 -11.06 -21.10 13.79
N TYR A 70 -11.75 -20.02 13.45
CA TYR A 70 -12.52 -19.92 12.22
C TYR A 70 -11.62 -19.99 10.99
N ALA A 71 -10.46 -19.35 10.99
CA ALA A 71 -9.53 -19.40 9.87
C ALA A 71 -9.08 -20.84 9.52
N ASP A 72 -9.04 -21.76 10.50
CA ASP A 72 -8.70 -23.17 10.30
C ASP A 72 -9.77 -23.98 9.55
N VAL A 73 -11.00 -23.47 9.49
CA VAL A 73 -12.17 -24.16 8.89
C VAL A 73 -12.82 -23.39 7.74
N ALA A 74 -12.81 -22.05 7.77
CA ALA A 74 -13.56 -21.18 6.85
C ALA A 74 -13.16 -21.37 5.38
N TYR A 75 -11.91 -21.76 5.12
CA TYR A 75 -11.37 -21.93 3.76
C TYR A 75 -11.37 -23.39 3.28
N ARG A 76 -11.96 -24.32 4.03
CA ARG A 76 -12.03 -25.73 3.63
C ARG A 76 -13.02 -25.92 2.48
N LYS A 77 -12.68 -26.81 1.55
CA LYS A 77 -13.60 -27.25 0.49
C LYS A 77 -14.50 -28.37 1.03
N SER A 78 -15.47 -28.03 1.87
CA SER A 78 -16.41 -28.98 2.47
C SER A 78 -17.80 -28.37 2.62
N ASP A 79 -18.83 -29.15 2.37
CA ASP A 79 -20.23 -28.72 2.56
C ASP A 79 -20.57 -28.52 4.06
N ARG A 80 -19.72 -29.04 4.96
CA ARG A 80 -19.88 -28.95 6.42
C ARG A 80 -19.23 -27.71 7.04
N VAL A 81 -18.70 -26.77 6.24
CA VAL A 81 -18.04 -25.57 6.76
C VAL A 81 -18.98 -24.77 7.67
N ALA A 82 -20.26 -24.66 7.32
CA ALA A 82 -21.24 -23.94 8.16
C ALA A 82 -21.41 -24.60 9.54
N GLU A 83 -21.53 -25.92 9.60
CA GLU A 83 -21.60 -26.69 10.85
C GLU A 83 -20.32 -26.50 11.68
N MET A 84 -19.14 -26.63 11.05
CA MET A 84 -17.86 -26.46 11.73
C MET A 84 -17.67 -25.05 12.30
N MET A 85 -18.14 -24.03 11.57
CA MET A 85 -18.14 -22.64 12.06
C MET A 85 -19.12 -22.48 13.24
N ALA A 86 -20.30 -23.11 13.20
CA ALA A 86 -21.23 -23.10 14.33
C ALA A 86 -20.65 -23.79 15.58
N ASP A 87 -19.96 -24.92 15.39
CA ASP A 87 -19.27 -25.62 16.48
C ASP A 87 -18.22 -24.72 17.14
N VAL A 88 -17.40 -24.02 16.34
CA VAL A 88 -16.43 -23.05 16.87
C VAL A 88 -17.12 -21.86 17.55
N ALA A 89 -18.27 -21.42 17.04
CA ALA A 89 -19.05 -20.34 17.66
C ALA A 89 -19.54 -20.70 19.07
N SER A 90 -19.92 -21.97 19.28
CA SER A 90 -20.43 -22.47 20.56
C SER A 90 -19.36 -22.77 21.62
N GLN A 91 -18.07 -22.72 21.26
CA GLN A 91 -16.99 -23.02 22.20
C GLN A 91 -16.88 -21.92 23.26
N ASP A 92 -16.79 -22.33 24.53
CA ASP A 92 -16.46 -21.43 25.63
C ASP A 92 -14.99 -21.01 25.54
N LEU A 93 -14.76 -19.70 25.39
CA LEU A 93 -13.44 -19.08 25.27
C LEU A 93 -13.09 -18.18 26.46
N SER A 94 -13.95 -18.10 27.48
CA SER A 94 -13.81 -17.21 28.64
C SER A 94 -12.48 -17.38 29.38
N ASN A 95 -12.01 -18.62 29.50
CA ASN A 95 -10.76 -18.98 30.18
C ASN A 95 -9.49 -18.68 29.37
N THR A 96 -9.60 -18.10 28.18
CA THR A 96 -8.43 -17.80 27.35
C THR A 96 -7.61 -16.66 27.93
N ARG A 97 -6.28 -16.78 27.91
CA ARG A 97 -5.37 -15.73 28.42
C ARG A 97 -4.86 -14.82 27.31
N TRP A 98 -4.59 -13.55 27.62
CA TRP A 98 -3.76 -12.71 26.76
C TRP A 98 -2.37 -13.34 26.64
N SER A 99 -1.91 -13.51 25.40
CA SER A 99 -0.55 -13.92 25.08
C SER A 99 0.11 -12.82 24.25
N ARG A 100 1.44 -12.79 24.21
CA ARG A 100 2.18 -11.83 23.37
C ARG A 100 1.74 -11.85 21.91
N ARG A 101 1.41 -13.05 21.37
CA ARG A 101 0.86 -13.22 20.03
C ARG A 101 -0.50 -12.52 19.86
N ARG A 102 -1.38 -12.62 20.87
CA ARG A 102 -2.72 -12.00 20.83
C ARG A 102 -2.65 -10.49 21.01
N GLU A 103 -1.74 -10.01 21.84
CA GLU A 103 -1.45 -8.57 21.94
C GLU A 103 -0.94 -8.02 20.62
N GLN A 104 -0.05 -8.77 19.94
CA GLN A 104 0.42 -8.41 18.61
C GLN A 104 -0.71 -8.45 17.57
N ALA A 105 -1.59 -9.46 17.63
CA ALA A 105 -2.78 -9.53 16.79
C ALA A 105 -3.69 -8.32 16.97
N LEU A 106 -3.95 -7.91 18.22
CA LEU A 106 -4.73 -6.72 18.54
C LEU A 106 -4.08 -5.46 17.94
N SER A 107 -2.76 -5.32 18.03
CA SER A 107 -2.02 -4.21 17.41
C SER A 107 -2.17 -4.21 15.89
N TRP A 108 -2.08 -5.37 15.23
CA TRP A 108 -2.31 -5.45 13.79
C TRP A 108 -3.74 -5.09 13.40
N ILE A 109 -4.72 -5.58 14.15
CA ILE A 109 -6.14 -5.32 13.94
C ILE A 109 -6.43 -3.82 14.05
N ASN A 110 -5.93 -3.17 15.12
CA ASN A 110 -6.05 -1.72 15.28
C ASN A 110 -5.33 -0.95 14.19
N GLY A 111 -4.11 -1.39 13.83
CA GLY A 111 -3.35 -0.81 12.73
C GLY A 111 -4.14 -0.80 11.43
N LEU A 112 -4.58 -1.97 10.95
CA LEU A 112 -5.24 -2.07 9.65
C LEU A 112 -6.63 -1.42 9.62
N TYR A 113 -7.43 -1.63 10.66
CA TYR A 113 -8.85 -1.31 10.62
C TYR A 113 -9.20 0.05 11.26
N HIS A 114 -8.30 0.67 12.00
CA HIS A 114 -8.54 1.95 12.69
C HIS A 114 -7.47 3.01 12.43
N GLU A 115 -6.19 2.65 12.41
CA GLU A 115 -5.10 3.63 12.25
C GLU A 115 -4.88 4.00 10.78
N ILE A 116 -4.92 3.01 9.89
CA ILE A 116 -4.77 3.25 8.44
C ILE A 116 -5.98 4.01 7.91
N ALA A 117 -5.73 5.17 7.31
CA ALA A 117 -6.71 6.04 6.68
C ALA A 117 -6.83 5.77 5.18
N ALA A 118 -7.89 6.29 4.56
CA ALA A 118 -7.94 6.38 3.10
C ALA A 118 -6.86 7.36 2.63
N GLY A 119 -6.13 7.00 1.58
CA GLY A 119 -4.93 7.71 1.13
C GLY A 119 -3.64 7.05 1.57
N ASP A 120 -3.63 6.27 2.65
CA ASP A 120 -2.39 5.63 3.12
C ASP A 120 -1.89 4.56 2.14
N LEU A 121 -0.57 4.43 2.07
CA LEU A 121 0.08 3.45 1.22
C LEU A 121 0.08 2.08 1.88
N VAL A 122 -0.17 1.05 1.08
CA VAL A 122 -0.05 -0.35 1.48
C VAL A 122 0.87 -1.10 0.53
N VAL A 123 1.63 -2.03 1.10
CA VAL A 123 2.52 -2.92 0.34
C VAL A 123 2.11 -4.37 0.57
N LEU A 124 1.89 -5.10 -0.51
CA LEU A 124 1.55 -6.52 -0.51
C LEU A 124 2.71 -7.32 -1.12
N PRO A 125 3.59 -7.91 -0.30
CA PRO A 125 4.73 -8.67 -0.80
C PRO A 125 4.26 -9.95 -1.51
N GLY A 126 4.75 -10.18 -2.72
CA GLY A 126 4.49 -11.40 -3.49
C GLY A 126 5.41 -12.55 -3.07
N PRO A 127 5.00 -13.82 -3.23
CA PRO A 127 5.91 -14.96 -3.07
C PRO A 127 7.14 -14.85 -3.98
N ILE A 128 8.32 -15.14 -3.41
CA ILE A 128 9.52 -15.45 -4.21
C ILE A 128 9.47 -16.95 -4.46
N GLY A 129 9.11 -17.32 -5.68
CA GLY A 129 9.24 -18.71 -6.13
C GLY A 129 10.70 -19.11 -6.23
N TYR A 130 11.00 -20.41 -6.11
CA TYR A 130 12.27 -20.96 -6.58
C TYR A 130 12.29 -21.11 -8.11
N ARG A 131 11.11 -20.98 -8.74
CA ARG A 131 10.90 -21.00 -10.18
C ARG A 131 10.17 -19.72 -10.61
N ASP A 132 10.48 -19.24 -11.82
CA ASP A 132 9.97 -17.97 -12.35
C ASP A 132 8.43 -17.92 -12.47
N ASP A 133 7.77 -19.08 -12.59
CA ASP A 133 6.31 -19.21 -12.70
C ASP A 133 5.56 -19.06 -11.36
N GLU A 134 6.26 -19.25 -10.25
CA GLU A 134 5.73 -19.09 -8.88
C GLU A 134 5.98 -17.70 -8.31
N ALA A 135 6.90 -16.93 -8.90
CA ALA A 135 7.15 -15.56 -8.49
C ALA A 135 5.92 -14.69 -8.78
N ARG A 136 5.57 -13.85 -7.81
CA ARG A 136 4.57 -12.80 -8.00
C ARG A 136 5.18 -11.46 -7.61
N PRO A 137 4.81 -10.38 -8.31
CA PRO A 137 5.34 -9.06 -8.01
C PRO A 137 4.93 -8.60 -6.62
N THR A 138 5.73 -7.74 -6.01
CA THR A 138 5.28 -7.02 -4.81
C THR A 138 4.45 -5.82 -5.24
N LEU A 139 3.23 -5.72 -4.69
CA LEU A 139 2.30 -4.66 -5.09
C LEU A 139 2.37 -3.50 -4.12
N VAL A 140 2.31 -2.29 -4.65
CA VAL A 140 2.08 -1.08 -3.86
C VAL A 140 0.76 -0.47 -4.29
N GLY A 141 -0.06 -0.15 -3.30
CA GLY A 141 -1.38 0.41 -3.50
C GLY A 141 -1.69 1.51 -2.50
N GLU A 142 -2.82 2.14 -2.73
CA GLU A 142 -3.39 3.17 -1.87
C GLU A 142 -4.73 2.67 -1.33
N VAL A 143 -4.95 2.85 -0.03
CA VAL A 143 -6.24 2.52 0.60
C VAL A 143 -7.28 3.53 0.17
N ILE A 144 -8.41 3.07 -0.37
CA ILE A 144 -9.46 3.95 -0.94
C ILE A 144 -10.77 3.92 -0.17
N SER A 145 -10.88 3.08 0.86
CA SER A 145 -12.09 2.95 1.68
C SER A 145 -11.78 2.86 3.16
N GLY A 146 -12.80 3.08 3.99
CA GLY A 146 -12.81 2.64 5.39
C GLY A 146 -12.95 1.13 5.52
N THR A 147 -12.97 0.65 6.77
CA THR A 147 -13.17 -0.76 7.12
C THR A 147 -14.61 -1.18 6.85
N GLU A 148 -14.79 -2.28 6.14
CA GLU A 148 -16.10 -2.86 5.87
C GLU A 148 -16.13 -4.38 6.00
N ARG A 149 -17.33 -4.94 6.19
CA ARG A 149 -17.56 -6.38 6.12
C ARG A 149 -17.56 -6.82 4.66
N TRP A 150 -16.75 -7.80 4.30
CA TRP A 150 -16.66 -8.25 2.93
C TRP A 150 -17.80 -9.19 2.54
N LYS A 151 -18.81 -8.66 1.86
CA LYS A 151 -19.98 -9.44 1.39
C LYS A 151 -19.85 -9.93 -0.05
N GLU A 152 -19.04 -9.26 -0.85
CA GLU A 152 -18.88 -9.49 -2.29
C GLU A 152 -17.69 -10.41 -2.63
N GLY A 153 -17.03 -10.97 -1.63
CA GLY A 153 -15.87 -11.83 -1.82
C GLY A 153 -16.20 -13.21 -2.41
N PRO A 154 -15.20 -13.95 -2.88
CA PRO A 154 -15.38 -15.34 -3.28
C PRO A 154 -15.93 -16.18 -2.12
N GLY A 155 -16.84 -17.12 -2.40
CA GLY A 155 -17.71 -17.80 -1.43
C GLY A 155 -17.12 -18.02 -0.03
N ALA A 156 -16.00 -18.75 0.10
CA ALA A 156 -15.38 -19.02 1.39
C ALA A 156 -14.98 -17.75 2.17
N TYR A 157 -14.50 -16.71 1.50
CA TYR A 157 -14.09 -15.44 2.09
C TYR A 157 -15.27 -14.55 2.47
N ALA A 158 -16.31 -14.51 1.63
CA ALA A 158 -17.55 -13.80 1.97
C ALA A 158 -18.25 -14.46 3.17
N ASN A 159 -18.33 -15.79 3.18
CA ASN A 159 -18.95 -16.56 4.26
C ASN A 159 -18.15 -16.49 5.56
N ALA A 160 -16.83 -16.34 5.49
CA ALA A 160 -15.97 -16.12 6.64
C ALA A 160 -16.27 -14.80 7.37
N GLY A 161 -17.00 -13.87 6.73
CA GLY A 161 -17.33 -12.58 7.32
C GLY A 161 -16.08 -11.77 7.64
N LEU A 162 -15.12 -11.72 6.71
CA LEU A 162 -13.89 -10.96 6.91
C LEU A 162 -14.16 -9.45 6.94
N LEU A 163 -13.33 -8.73 7.69
CA LEU A 163 -13.19 -7.29 7.54
C LEU A 163 -12.15 -6.99 6.47
N VAL A 164 -12.42 -6.04 5.60
CA VAL A 164 -11.52 -5.65 4.50
C VAL A 164 -11.35 -4.13 4.43
N ARG A 165 -10.26 -3.72 3.80
CA ARG A 165 -10.05 -2.38 3.24
C ARG A 165 -9.88 -2.51 1.74
N ARG A 166 -10.51 -1.61 0.96
CA ARG A 166 -10.31 -1.56 -0.48
C ARG A 166 -9.03 -0.80 -0.80
N VAL A 167 -8.31 -1.30 -1.80
CA VAL A 167 -7.00 -0.83 -2.21
C VAL A 167 -7.00 -0.68 -3.72
N ARG A 168 -6.49 0.46 -4.19
CA ARG A 168 -6.14 0.65 -5.60
C ARG A 168 -4.65 0.36 -5.75
N TRP A 169 -4.31 -0.72 -6.44
CA TRP A 169 -2.91 -1.03 -6.77
C TRP A 169 -2.40 0.00 -7.79
N LEU A 170 -1.23 0.56 -7.50
CA LEU A 170 -0.62 1.65 -8.27
C LEU A 170 0.58 1.16 -9.08
N ALA A 171 1.38 0.27 -8.50
CA ALA A 171 2.61 -0.21 -9.12
C ALA A 171 2.97 -1.61 -8.64
N GLU A 172 3.75 -2.29 -9.48
CA GLU A 172 4.42 -3.54 -9.19
C GLU A 172 5.91 -3.27 -8.99
N ILE A 173 6.51 -3.94 -8.02
CA ILE A 173 7.93 -3.84 -7.69
C ILE A 173 8.58 -5.19 -7.93
N ASP A 174 9.69 -5.16 -8.66
CA ASP A 174 10.69 -6.20 -8.58
C ASP A 174 11.54 -5.98 -7.33
N GLU A 175 11.39 -6.86 -6.34
CA GLU A 175 12.12 -6.72 -5.08
C GLU A 175 13.64 -6.83 -5.22
N ARG A 176 14.16 -7.29 -6.38
CA ARG A 176 15.59 -7.30 -6.69
C ARG A 176 16.16 -5.89 -6.86
N ASP A 177 15.32 -4.92 -7.19
CA ASP A 177 15.72 -3.51 -7.36
C ASP A 177 15.69 -2.73 -6.04
N LEU A 178 15.22 -3.36 -4.96
CA LEU A 178 15.15 -2.74 -3.64
C LEU A 178 16.49 -2.86 -2.91
N ASP A 179 16.80 -1.84 -2.11
CA ASP A 179 17.93 -1.94 -1.20
C ASP A 179 17.72 -3.06 -0.18
N HIS A 180 18.82 -3.59 0.35
CA HIS A 180 18.80 -4.76 1.25
C HIS A 180 17.92 -4.55 2.50
N ARG A 181 17.85 -3.33 3.02
CA ARG A 181 17.07 -3.02 4.23
C ARG A 181 15.58 -3.05 3.91
N THR A 182 15.16 -2.42 2.81
CA THR A 182 13.77 -2.45 2.36
C THR A 182 13.34 -3.87 2.02
N TYR A 183 14.15 -4.60 1.25
CA TYR A 183 13.92 -6.03 0.95
C TYR A 183 13.67 -6.86 2.22
N ARG A 184 14.58 -6.76 3.21
CA ARG A 184 14.43 -7.51 4.47
C ARG A 184 13.17 -7.14 5.24
N SER A 185 12.77 -5.87 5.21
CA SER A 185 11.55 -5.41 5.89
C SER A 185 10.27 -6.01 5.27
N LEU A 186 10.24 -6.19 3.94
CA LEU A 186 9.12 -6.80 3.23
C LEU A 186 8.97 -8.29 3.54
N ARG A 187 10.08 -8.97 3.86
CA ARG A 187 10.15 -10.42 4.10
C ARG A 187 9.90 -10.84 5.54
N THR A 188 9.70 -9.91 6.46
CA THR A 188 9.32 -10.27 7.83
C THR A 188 7.88 -10.81 7.84
N GLN A 189 7.62 -11.93 8.52
CA GLN A 189 6.31 -12.62 8.50
C GLN A 189 5.25 -12.04 9.47
N ASN A 190 5.46 -10.84 10.03
CA ASN A 190 4.40 -10.19 10.82
C ASN A 190 3.20 -9.87 9.93
N ALA A 191 1.96 -9.90 10.43
CA ALA A 191 0.81 -9.65 9.55
C ALA A 191 0.75 -8.19 9.05
N LEU A 192 1.11 -7.22 9.91
CA LEU A 192 1.17 -5.80 9.59
C LEU A 192 2.46 -5.17 10.16
N ILE A 193 3.11 -4.30 9.37
CA ILE A 193 4.29 -3.53 9.76
C ILE A 193 4.12 -2.13 9.17
N SER A 194 4.31 -1.10 10.00
CA SER A 194 4.48 0.28 9.55
C SER A 194 5.93 0.50 9.13
N MET A 195 6.13 1.19 8.02
CA MET A 195 7.42 1.62 7.50
C MET A 195 7.31 3.06 6.98
N ARG A 196 8.45 3.70 6.74
CA ARG A 196 8.46 5.05 6.17
C ARG A 196 8.12 4.98 4.68
N ALA A 197 7.25 5.87 4.20
CA ALA A 197 6.88 5.94 2.79
C ALA A 197 8.10 6.19 1.88
N GLU A 198 9.12 6.88 2.39
CA GLU A 198 10.39 7.13 1.71
C GLU A 198 11.08 5.84 1.20
N LEU A 199 10.95 4.71 1.91
CA LEU A 199 11.53 3.44 1.47
C LEU A 199 10.92 2.93 0.16
N LEU A 200 9.77 3.47 -0.22
CA LEU A 200 9.07 3.16 -1.47
C LEU A 200 9.32 4.23 -2.54
N ARG A 201 10.27 5.17 -2.36
CA ARG A 201 10.54 6.26 -3.31
C ARG A 201 10.64 5.82 -4.79
N PRO A 202 11.36 4.74 -5.16
CA PRO A 202 11.40 4.29 -6.56
C PRO A 202 10.01 3.96 -7.12
N VAL A 203 9.14 3.45 -6.25
CA VAL A 203 7.79 2.99 -6.55
C VAL A 203 6.83 4.15 -6.60
N LEU A 204 6.97 5.12 -5.70
CA LEU A 204 6.14 6.32 -5.68
C LEU A 204 6.32 7.15 -6.96
N GLY A 205 7.55 7.24 -7.48
CA GLY A 205 7.81 7.87 -8.78
C GLY A 205 7.24 7.08 -9.97
N ALA A 206 7.01 5.77 -9.83
CA ALA A 206 6.36 4.97 -10.85
C ALA A 206 4.82 5.03 -10.75
N ALA A 207 4.30 5.06 -9.52
CA ALA A 207 2.88 5.04 -9.17
C ALA A 207 2.19 6.40 -9.39
N TYR A 208 2.90 7.49 -9.13
CA TYR A 208 2.38 8.85 -9.26
C TYR A 208 3.10 9.57 -10.40
N GLN A 209 2.35 10.34 -11.21
CA GLN A 209 2.94 11.15 -12.29
C GLN A 209 3.88 12.22 -11.74
N ASN A 210 3.49 12.84 -10.63
CA ASN A 210 4.28 13.83 -9.90
C ASN A 210 4.23 13.51 -8.41
N VAL A 211 5.38 13.47 -7.76
CA VAL A 211 5.47 13.18 -6.32
C VAL A 211 6.59 14.01 -5.69
N ILE A 212 6.35 14.54 -4.50
CA ILE A 212 7.38 15.17 -3.67
C ILE A 212 7.66 14.20 -2.52
N VAL A 213 8.92 13.81 -2.32
CA VAL A 213 9.33 12.93 -1.23
C VAL A 213 10.44 13.63 -0.45
N ASN A 214 10.17 14.02 0.80
CA ASN A 214 11.12 14.75 1.65
C ASN A 214 11.71 16.01 0.99
N GLY A 215 10.87 16.76 0.27
CA GLY A 215 11.29 17.96 -0.48
C GLY A 215 11.86 17.68 -1.87
N ASP A 216 12.20 16.42 -2.20
CA ASP A 216 12.64 16.06 -3.54
C ASP A 216 11.45 15.89 -4.49
N PHE A 217 11.36 16.75 -5.51
CA PHE A 217 10.36 16.64 -6.56
C PHE A 217 10.76 15.60 -7.61
N LEU A 218 9.87 14.65 -7.85
CA LEU A 218 9.97 13.61 -8.87
C LEU A 218 8.81 13.82 -9.85
N ALA A 219 9.13 14.16 -11.09
CA ALA A 219 8.16 14.22 -12.19
C ALA A 219 8.47 13.16 -13.23
N ARG A 220 7.45 12.44 -13.65
CA ARG A 220 7.53 11.47 -14.74
C ARG A 220 6.75 11.98 -15.94
N PHE A 221 7.47 12.20 -17.02
CA PHE A 221 6.89 12.55 -18.31
C PHE A 221 6.71 11.27 -19.14
N GLN A 222 5.47 10.97 -19.52
CA GLN A 222 5.15 9.91 -20.46
C GLN A 222 4.76 10.51 -21.80
N THR A 223 5.33 9.98 -22.87
CA THR A 223 5.06 10.38 -24.25
C THR A 223 4.60 9.17 -25.04
N THR A 224 3.56 9.35 -25.85
CA THR A 224 3.01 8.31 -26.74
C THR A 224 3.31 8.62 -28.21
N GLY A 225 4.05 9.69 -28.49
CA GLY A 225 4.40 10.08 -29.84
C GLY A 225 5.38 9.09 -30.46
N ALA A 226 5.01 8.50 -31.60
CA ALA A 226 5.88 7.59 -32.35
C ALA A 226 7.22 8.24 -32.77
N GLU A 227 7.27 9.57 -32.83
CA GLU A 227 8.44 10.36 -33.19
C GLU A 227 9.33 10.75 -32.00
N PHE A 228 8.91 10.46 -30.76
CA PHE A 228 9.71 10.78 -29.57
C PHE A 228 10.81 9.75 -29.38
N ASN A 229 11.96 10.00 -30.01
CA ASN A 229 13.14 9.16 -29.94
C ASN A 229 14.15 9.71 -28.92
N ALA A 230 15.33 9.09 -28.85
CA ALA A 230 16.37 9.46 -27.88
C ALA A 230 16.81 10.94 -28.03
N ARG A 231 16.73 11.50 -29.23
CA ARG A 231 17.09 12.90 -29.51
C ARG A 231 16.10 13.88 -28.89
N GLU A 232 14.79 13.67 -29.07
CA GLU A 232 13.77 14.53 -28.46
C GLU A 232 13.78 14.37 -26.93
N SER A 233 14.05 13.17 -26.42
CA SER A 233 14.24 12.95 -24.99
C SER A 233 15.38 13.79 -24.42
N TYR A 234 16.53 13.85 -25.11
CA TYR A 234 17.67 14.69 -24.71
C TYR A 234 17.30 16.17 -24.70
N HIS A 235 16.67 16.67 -25.77
CA HIS A 235 16.26 18.08 -25.86
C HIS A 235 15.20 18.44 -24.82
N PHE A 236 14.25 17.54 -24.55
CA PHE A 236 13.24 17.74 -23.53
C PHE A 236 13.86 17.83 -22.13
N GLN A 237 14.80 16.94 -21.78
CA GLN A 237 15.53 17.01 -20.51
C GLN A 237 16.32 18.31 -20.39
N ALA A 238 17.03 18.73 -21.44
CA ALA A 238 17.77 19.99 -21.45
C ALA A 238 16.84 21.20 -21.26
N PHE A 239 15.67 21.19 -21.91
CA PHE A 239 14.66 22.23 -21.75
C PHE A 239 14.15 22.30 -20.31
N VAL A 240 13.78 21.16 -19.71
CA VAL A 240 13.30 21.12 -18.31
C VAL A 240 14.36 21.64 -17.35
N LEU A 241 15.62 21.22 -17.50
CA LEU A 241 16.73 21.70 -16.68
C LEU A 241 16.95 23.21 -16.83
N ALA A 242 16.90 23.74 -18.05
CA ALA A 242 17.04 25.17 -18.30
C ALA A 242 15.90 25.98 -17.65
N VAL A 243 14.66 25.50 -17.70
CA VAL A 243 13.52 26.12 -17.03
C VAL A 243 13.73 26.10 -15.51
N VAL A 244 14.10 24.95 -14.93
CA VAL A 244 14.35 24.83 -13.48
C VAL A 244 15.43 25.81 -13.03
N GLU A 245 16.55 25.89 -13.74
CA GLU A 245 17.65 26.81 -13.42
C GLU A 245 17.21 28.29 -13.50
N ALA A 246 16.47 28.66 -14.55
CA ALA A 246 15.95 30.01 -14.70
C ALA A 246 15.00 30.40 -13.55
N TYR A 247 14.19 29.46 -13.05
CA TYR A 247 13.33 29.67 -11.89
C TYR A 247 14.11 29.73 -10.57
N SER A 248 15.11 28.87 -10.36
CA SER A 248 15.94 28.86 -9.16
C SER A 248 16.65 30.22 -8.95
N ARG A 249 17.30 30.74 -9.99
CA ARG A 249 17.96 32.06 -9.98
C ARG A 249 17.02 33.22 -9.64
N ARG A 250 15.74 33.09 -9.98
CA ARG A 250 14.71 34.10 -9.69
C ARG A 250 14.12 33.99 -8.29
N SER A 251 14.21 32.82 -7.66
CA SER A 251 13.83 32.69 -6.24
C SER A 251 14.87 33.30 -5.30
N GLU A 252 16.13 33.36 -5.73
CA GLU A 252 17.23 34.01 -5.01
C GLU A 252 17.31 35.53 -5.27
N ALA A 253 16.85 35.98 -6.44
CA ALA A 253 16.82 37.39 -6.83
C ALA A 253 15.37 37.93 -6.81
N ASP A 254 15.06 38.71 -5.79
CA ASP A 254 13.75 39.31 -5.50
C ASP A 254 12.92 39.79 -6.72
N VAL A 255 11.60 39.61 -6.59
CA VAL A 255 10.57 39.59 -7.63
C VAL A 255 10.34 40.97 -8.28
N THR A 256 10.95 41.29 -9.43
CA THR A 256 10.45 42.43 -10.26
C THR A 256 10.86 42.51 -11.74
N ARG A 257 11.44 41.48 -12.37
CA ARG A 257 11.74 41.51 -13.81
C ARG A 257 10.65 40.84 -14.66
N GLN A 258 10.14 41.57 -15.65
CA GLN A 258 9.20 41.13 -16.68
C GLN A 258 9.78 39.95 -17.49
N LEU A 259 8.90 39.03 -17.88
CA LEU A 259 9.15 37.76 -18.58
C LEU A 259 9.51 37.95 -20.07
N ASP A 260 10.36 38.92 -20.40
CA ASP A 260 10.67 39.22 -21.82
C ASP A 260 11.90 38.46 -22.34
N ASP A 261 12.72 37.89 -21.45
CA ASP A 261 13.90 37.11 -21.86
C ASP A 261 13.54 35.63 -22.11
N SER A 262 14.15 35.03 -23.13
CA SER A 262 13.96 33.59 -23.37
C SER A 262 14.59 32.76 -22.25
N ILE A 263 14.00 31.60 -21.91
CA ILE A 263 14.53 30.68 -20.90
C ILE A 263 16.00 30.28 -21.14
N TYR A 264 16.44 30.24 -22.40
CA TYR A 264 17.83 29.94 -22.76
C TYR A 264 18.75 31.12 -22.47
N ALA A 265 18.26 32.36 -22.63
CA ALA A 265 19.01 33.55 -22.26
C ALA A 265 19.17 33.64 -20.73
N MET A 266 18.14 33.28 -19.96
CA MET A 266 18.21 33.24 -18.50
C MET A 266 19.20 32.16 -17.98
N ALA A 267 19.26 31.00 -18.66
CA ALA A 267 20.16 29.91 -18.31
C ALA A 267 21.61 30.10 -18.80
N ALA A 268 21.85 30.94 -19.82
CA ALA A 268 23.16 31.12 -20.45
C ALA A 268 24.05 32.19 -19.79
N VAL A 269 23.54 32.95 -18.81
CA VAL A 269 24.36 33.92 -18.06
C VAL A 269 25.26 33.17 -17.06
N PRO A 270 26.59 33.36 -17.09
CA PRO A 270 27.53 32.66 -16.22
C PRO A 270 27.36 33.03 -14.74
#